data_AF-A0A3Q8A1T3-F1
#
_entry.id   AF-A0A3Q8A1T3-F1
#
_cell.length_a   1.000
_cell.length_b   1.000
_cell.length_c   1.000
_cell.angle_alpha   90.00
_cell.angle_beta   90.00
_cell.angle_gamma   90.00
#
_symmetry.space_group_name_H-M   'P 1'
#
loop_
_entity.id
_entity.type
_entity.pdbx_description
1 polymer ?
#
loop_
_entity_poly.entity_id
_entity_poly.type
_entity_poly.pdbx_seq_one_letter_code
_entity_poly.pdbx_strand_id
1 'polypeptide(L)'
;MISDPLSFTACVLHGEVIAQYKRKNRAAGMRSRVLLMMAAVSVMTLLLGIIVTVAIVTTEDQDNKYLSSISTEGGLITGVSEKSTKGKTFYAYYSIPFAKPPMGNLRFKAPVEGVSWKGHRDGTIPPPPCPQLPSAVDHSFIYGEEDCLFLNVFTSKTNGTPVALPVLVFIHGGGYIAGRAHRHQPYAFLNEEVVLVTLQYRLGILGFLSTEDDVLPGNLGLKDQLSALRWVSRNIKQFGGDPNKVTIFGQSAGASSAHLLSLSPKSEGLFARAILQSGSAFSSWALGSNYKKTAIQVAQHVGCENHVNSSHEMVECLRGVKSEDLVTTLPKLQTSLWFPLLLGPRIDSDLLPDYPEVLARMKKNNQIDLISGYTSEDGAELFAVIQAERLDINFTENFDEVAPYTLDYSEENDNSFQLTQWVYEYYMGGRKLEPTNNFVKMVTDRVFGAPHWTSAILHASVSTKEQKDIQARTYCYLFSYRGQHSVLDNYNVSVGASWVSHSDEMFYMFPGAPDWKTLTYPADFAMRDVFIKLWTNFAATGNPTPDPSLGFTWEATSEAEQRFLVLLPSPVMMEDDSVRKARVFLTSLPTRRNCLL
;
A
#
# COMPACT_ATOMS: atom_id res chain seq x y z
N MET A 1 -100.80 5.24 -83.68
CA MET A 1 -99.78 4.18 -83.83
C MET A 1 -98.45 4.82 -83.40
N ILE A 2 -98.02 4.62 -82.14
CA ILE A 2 -97.11 3.54 -81.67
C ILE A 2 -95.69 3.74 -82.24
N SER A 3 -94.80 4.36 -81.43
CA SER A 3 -93.50 3.85 -80.89
C SER A 3 -92.31 3.95 -81.88
N ASP A 4 -91.04 4.09 -81.51
CA ASP A 4 -90.31 3.99 -80.24
C ASP A 4 -88.92 4.68 -80.39
N PRO A 5 -88.23 5.05 -79.29
CA PRO A 5 -86.94 5.74 -79.26
C PRO A 5 -85.77 4.81 -78.88
N LEU A 6 -84.64 4.87 -79.60
CA LEU A 6 -83.37 4.25 -79.16
C LEU A 6 -82.17 4.99 -79.79
N SER A 7 -81.74 6.06 -79.13
CA SER A 7 -80.46 6.75 -79.44
C SER A 7 -79.93 7.48 -78.21
N PHE A 8 -79.86 6.80 -77.06
CA PHE A 8 -79.32 7.40 -75.83
C PHE A 8 -78.64 6.37 -74.91
N THR A 9 -77.79 5.48 -75.46
CA THR A 9 -77.15 4.44 -74.63
C THR A 9 -75.68 4.14 -74.95
N ALA A 10 -74.96 5.05 -75.61
CA ALA A 10 -73.53 4.85 -75.88
C ALA A 10 -72.59 5.92 -75.28
N CYS A 11 -73.11 7.06 -74.79
CA CYS A 11 -72.26 8.15 -74.26
C CYS A 11 -72.20 8.22 -72.72
N VAL A 12 -73.08 7.51 -71.98
CA VAL A 12 -73.15 7.61 -70.51
C VAL A 12 -72.20 6.63 -69.80
N LEU A 13 -71.88 5.48 -70.42
CA LEU A 13 -71.06 4.42 -69.80
C LEU A 13 -69.55 4.74 -69.71
N HIS A 14 -69.02 5.68 -70.51
CA HIS A 14 -67.61 6.08 -70.42
C HIS A 14 -67.34 7.15 -69.36
N GLY A 15 -68.33 8.00 -69.03
CA GLY A 15 -68.21 9.05 -68.02
C GLY A 15 -68.24 8.52 -66.58
N GLU A 16 -69.09 7.53 -66.30
CA GLU A 16 -69.25 6.97 -64.95
C GLU A 16 -68.05 6.14 -64.50
N VAL A 17 -67.42 5.37 -65.40
CA VAL A 17 -66.23 4.56 -65.09
C VAL A 17 -65.02 5.46 -64.74
N ILE A 18 -64.84 6.57 -65.46
CA ILE A 18 -63.75 7.54 -65.19
C ILE A 18 -64.01 8.31 -63.88
N ALA A 19 -65.27 8.64 -63.57
CA ALA A 19 -65.64 9.32 -62.32
C ALA A 19 -65.47 8.41 -61.09
N GLN A 20 -65.82 7.13 -61.21
CA GLN A 20 -65.63 6.14 -60.13
C GLN A 20 -64.14 5.84 -59.89
N TYR A 21 -63.32 5.76 -60.95
CA TYR A 21 -61.86 5.60 -60.85
C TYR A 21 -61.18 6.82 -60.20
N LYS A 22 -61.58 8.05 -60.56
CA LYS A 22 -61.08 9.29 -59.93
C LYS A 22 -61.49 9.43 -58.45
N ARG A 23 -62.70 8.98 -58.06
CA ARG A 23 -63.15 8.96 -56.65
C ARG A 23 -62.40 7.93 -55.81
N LYS A 24 -62.15 6.73 -56.35
CA LYS A 24 -61.36 5.68 -55.67
C LYS A 24 -59.90 6.10 -55.46
N ASN A 25 -59.29 6.75 -56.45
CA ASN A 25 -57.92 7.28 -56.35
C ASN A 25 -57.80 8.51 -55.43
N ARG A 26 -58.81 9.39 -55.37
CA ARG A 26 -58.85 10.48 -54.37
C ARG A 26 -59.00 9.96 -52.94
N ALA A 27 -59.86 8.96 -52.71
CA ALA A 27 -60.02 8.35 -51.40
C ALA A 27 -58.76 7.58 -50.95
N ALA A 28 -58.10 6.87 -51.87
CA ALA A 28 -56.82 6.21 -51.62
C ALA A 28 -55.69 7.22 -51.33
N GLY A 29 -55.61 8.32 -52.07
CA GLY A 29 -54.65 9.40 -51.83
C GLY A 29 -54.88 10.14 -50.51
N MET A 30 -56.13 10.31 -50.09
CA MET A 30 -56.48 10.93 -48.81
C MET A 30 -56.18 10.01 -47.62
N ARG A 31 -56.46 8.70 -47.73
CA ARG A 31 -56.05 7.70 -46.72
C ARG A 31 -54.53 7.58 -46.62
N SER A 32 -53.81 7.60 -47.75
CA SER A 32 -52.35 7.59 -47.77
C SER A 32 -51.76 8.85 -47.11
N ARG A 33 -52.32 10.03 -47.35
CA ARG A 33 -51.90 11.29 -46.68
C ARG A 33 -52.18 11.29 -45.18
N VAL A 34 -53.31 10.73 -44.73
CA VAL A 34 -53.61 10.59 -43.30
C VAL A 34 -52.69 9.57 -42.63
N LEU A 35 -52.38 8.44 -43.29
CA LEU A 35 -51.40 7.47 -42.78
C LEU A 35 -49.98 8.07 -42.71
N LEU A 36 -49.57 8.84 -43.72
CA LEU A 36 -48.29 9.57 -43.72
C LEU A 36 -48.24 10.63 -42.62
N MET A 37 -49.33 11.37 -42.38
CA MET A 37 -49.41 12.30 -41.26
C MET A 37 -49.37 11.59 -39.90
N MET A 38 -50.10 10.49 -39.72
CA MET A 38 -50.06 9.71 -38.48
C MET A 38 -48.67 9.08 -38.25
N ALA A 39 -48.03 8.57 -39.30
CA ALA A 39 -46.65 8.08 -39.22
C ALA A 39 -45.67 9.21 -38.89
N ALA A 40 -45.81 10.40 -39.49
CA ALA A 40 -44.98 11.56 -39.18
C ALA A 40 -45.16 12.06 -37.74
N VAL A 41 -46.40 12.07 -37.23
CA VAL A 41 -46.70 12.40 -35.83
C VAL A 41 -46.12 11.36 -34.89
N SER A 42 -46.25 10.06 -35.19
CA SER A 42 -45.65 8.98 -34.40
C SER A 42 -44.12 9.00 -34.42
N VAL A 43 -43.50 9.35 -35.54
CA VAL A 43 -42.04 9.51 -35.64
C VAL A 43 -41.59 10.75 -34.88
N MET A 44 -42.34 11.86 -34.94
CA MET A 44 -42.05 13.06 -34.14
C MET A 44 -42.18 12.79 -32.65
N THR A 45 -43.22 12.07 -32.19
CA THR A 45 -43.37 11.74 -30.75
C THR A 45 -42.30 10.77 -30.29
N LEU A 46 -41.87 9.82 -31.12
CA LEU A 46 -40.76 8.93 -30.81
C LEU A 46 -39.43 9.71 -30.72
N LEU A 47 -39.17 10.61 -31.67
CA LEU A 47 -37.98 11.49 -31.66
C LEU A 47 -37.99 12.43 -30.46
N LEU A 48 -39.14 13.01 -30.11
CA LEU A 48 -39.27 13.85 -28.92
C LEU A 48 -39.06 13.04 -27.65
N GLY A 49 -39.57 11.80 -27.60
CA GLY A 49 -39.34 10.86 -26.49
C GLY A 49 -37.86 10.49 -26.34
N ILE A 50 -37.16 10.25 -27.45
CA ILE A 50 -35.71 10.00 -27.49
C ILE A 50 -34.94 11.25 -27.06
N ILE A 51 -35.30 12.44 -27.54
CA ILE A 51 -34.65 13.69 -27.14
C ILE A 51 -34.87 13.95 -25.64
N VAL A 52 -36.06 13.70 -25.11
CA VAL A 52 -36.37 13.86 -23.69
C VAL A 52 -35.66 12.80 -22.84
N THR A 53 -35.56 11.55 -23.29
CA THR A 53 -34.78 10.53 -22.56
C THR A 53 -33.28 10.80 -22.63
N VAL A 54 -32.74 11.24 -23.77
CA VAL A 54 -31.35 11.68 -23.89
C VAL A 54 -31.10 12.93 -23.04
N ALA A 55 -32.04 13.88 -23.00
CA ALA A 55 -31.95 15.06 -22.13
C ALA A 55 -31.99 14.66 -20.65
N ILE A 56 -32.92 13.78 -20.23
CA ILE A 56 -33.02 13.29 -18.85
C ILE A 56 -31.75 12.52 -18.47
N VAL A 57 -31.28 11.59 -19.30
CA VAL A 57 -30.04 10.83 -19.08
C VAL A 57 -28.83 11.75 -19.03
N THR A 58 -28.74 12.76 -19.91
CA THR A 58 -27.63 13.73 -19.87
C THR A 58 -27.72 14.68 -18.68
N THR A 59 -28.91 15.03 -18.19
CA THR A 59 -29.07 15.79 -16.94
C THR A 59 -28.79 14.95 -15.69
N GLU A 60 -29.18 13.68 -15.66
CA GLU A 60 -28.86 12.74 -14.57
C GLU A 60 -27.36 12.42 -14.55
N ASP A 61 -26.71 12.36 -15.72
CA ASP A 61 -25.27 12.14 -15.87
C ASP A 61 -24.46 13.43 -15.63
N GLN A 62 -25.03 14.62 -15.86
CA GLN A 62 -24.41 15.92 -15.49
C GLN A 62 -24.57 16.25 -14.00
N ASP A 63 -25.71 15.94 -13.36
CA ASP A 63 -25.92 16.16 -11.92
C ASP A 63 -25.15 15.14 -11.07
N ASN A 64 -24.91 13.92 -11.57
CA ASN A 64 -23.98 12.96 -10.94
C ASN A 64 -22.50 13.30 -11.19
N LYS A 65 -22.15 14.14 -12.17
CA LYS A 65 -20.74 14.48 -12.42
C LYS A 65 -20.13 15.42 -11.38
N TYR A 66 -20.97 16.08 -10.58
CA TYR A 66 -20.57 16.83 -9.39
C TYR A 66 -20.60 15.99 -8.11
N LEU A 67 -20.40 14.67 -8.22
CA LEU A 67 -20.09 13.81 -7.06
C LEU A 67 -18.83 14.32 -6.36
N SER A 68 -19.06 14.95 -5.20
CA SER A 68 -18.09 15.27 -4.14
C SER A 68 -16.74 15.84 -4.61
N SER A 69 -16.72 16.99 -5.29
CA SER A 69 -15.45 17.71 -5.46
C SER A 69 -14.94 18.26 -4.11
N ILE A 70 -13.68 18.00 -3.77
CA ILE A 70 -13.03 18.54 -2.57
C ILE A 70 -12.00 19.59 -2.96
N SER A 71 -11.98 20.70 -2.24
CA SER A 71 -10.95 21.73 -2.37
C SER A 71 -9.77 21.40 -1.47
N THR A 72 -8.58 21.27 -2.05
CA THR A 72 -7.30 21.09 -1.34
C THR A 72 -6.42 22.33 -1.53
N GLU A 73 -5.26 22.40 -0.86
CA GLU A 73 -4.29 23.47 -1.12
C GLU A 73 -3.80 23.50 -2.59
N GLY A 74 -3.81 22.34 -3.26
CA GLY A 74 -3.37 22.18 -4.64
C GLY A 74 -4.46 22.49 -5.68
N GLY A 75 -5.72 22.56 -5.27
CA GLY A 75 -6.86 22.78 -6.17
C GLY A 75 -8.03 21.83 -5.92
N LEU A 76 -9.02 21.87 -6.81
CA LEU A 76 -10.21 21.03 -6.74
C LEU A 76 -9.92 19.63 -7.29
N ILE A 77 -10.38 18.60 -6.58
CA ILE A 77 -10.32 17.21 -7.03
C ILE A 77 -11.70 16.56 -7.00
N THR A 78 -12.05 15.87 -8.07
CA THR A 78 -13.28 15.08 -8.18
C THR A 78 -13.03 13.66 -7.70
N GLY A 79 -13.87 13.14 -6.80
CA GLY A 79 -13.81 11.75 -6.34
C GLY A 79 -14.88 10.87 -6.99
N VAL A 80 -14.92 9.61 -6.58
CA VAL A 80 -15.94 8.63 -6.95
C VAL A 80 -16.58 8.01 -5.71
N SER A 81 -17.87 7.71 -5.76
CA SER A 81 -18.55 6.98 -4.68
C SER A 81 -18.46 5.47 -4.90
N GLU A 82 -18.10 4.73 -3.86
CA GLU A 82 -17.96 3.27 -3.86
C GLU A 82 -18.67 2.63 -2.64
N LYS A 83 -18.65 1.30 -2.55
CA LYS A 83 -19.30 0.52 -1.49
C LYS A 83 -18.31 -0.32 -0.70
N SER A 84 -18.36 -0.21 0.63
CA SER A 84 -17.55 -1.03 1.54
C SER A 84 -17.99 -2.50 1.49
N THR A 85 -17.24 -3.40 2.15
CA THR A 85 -17.61 -4.84 2.20
C THR A 85 -18.95 -5.10 2.91
N LYS A 86 -19.48 -4.14 3.69
CA LYS A 86 -20.81 -4.19 4.33
C LYS A 86 -21.84 -3.27 3.65
N GLY A 87 -21.56 -2.78 2.44
CA GLY A 87 -22.49 -1.99 1.63
C GLY A 87 -22.62 -0.51 2.03
N LYS A 88 -21.77 -0.01 2.93
CA LYS A 88 -21.72 1.40 3.30
C LYS A 88 -21.12 2.21 2.16
N THR A 89 -21.73 3.36 1.83
CA THR A 89 -21.18 4.26 0.82
C THR A 89 -19.94 4.96 1.40
N PHE A 90 -18.88 5.04 0.61
CA PHE A 90 -17.72 5.89 0.88
C PHE A 90 -17.29 6.61 -0.41
N TYR A 91 -16.40 7.59 -0.27
CA TYR A 91 -15.85 8.37 -1.36
C TYR A 91 -14.36 8.10 -1.48
N ALA A 92 -13.89 7.88 -2.70
CA ALA A 92 -12.50 7.66 -3.06
C ALA A 92 -11.97 8.82 -3.90
N TYR A 93 -10.79 9.30 -3.56
CA TYR A 93 -10.05 10.33 -4.27
C TYR A 93 -8.68 9.79 -4.58
N TYR A 94 -8.49 9.33 -5.81
CA TYR A 94 -7.26 8.74 -6.29
C TYR A 94 -6.30 9.80 -6.85
N SER A 95 -5.01 9.45 -6.96
CA SER A 95 -4.02 10.20 -7.74
C SER A 95 -3.84 11.67 -7.34
N ILE A 96 -3.91 11.98 -6.04
CA ILE A 96 -3.64 13.32 -5.52
C ILE A 96 -2.13 13.55 -5.43
N PRO A 97 -1.54 14.51 -6.18
CA PRO A 97 -0.11 14.76 -6.12
C PRO A 97 0.24 15.48 -4.81
N PHE A 98 1.19 14.93 -4.06
CA PHE A 98 1.72 15.58 -2.85
C PHE A 98 3.07 16.27 -3.09
N ALA A 99 3.74 15.98 -4.21
CA ALA A 99 5.00 16.58 -4.62
C ALA A 99 5.10 16.64 -6.15
N LYS A 100 5.98 17.50 -6.68
CA LYS A 100 6.22 17.61 -8.13
C LYS A 100 6.76 16.29 -8.68
N PRO A 101 6.48 15.95 -9.95
CA PRO A 101 7.04 14.76 -10.59
C PRO A 101 8.57 14.75 -10.49
N PRO A 102 9.20 13.70 -9.94
CA PRO A 102 10.65 13.64 -9.69
C PRO A 102 11.44 13.29 -10.97
N MET A 103 11.12 13.95 -12.09
CA MET A 103 11.68 13.68 -13.41
C MET A 103 12.73 14.71 -13.83
N GLY A 104 13.57 14.35 -14.80
CA GLY A 104 14.59 15.23 -15.38
C GLY A 104 15.50 15.80 -14.29
N ASN A 105 15.56 17.14 -14.18
CA ASN A 105 16.39 17.82 -13.17
C ASN A 105 15.94 17.60 -11.71
N LEU A 106 14.74 17.03 -11.48
CA LEU A 106 14.26 16.64 -10.15
C LEU A 106 14.54 15.16 -9.83
N ARG A 107 15.00 14.37 -10.81
CA ARG A 107 15.46 13.01 -10.54
C ARG A 107 16.68 13.07 -9.62
N PHE A 108 16.68 12.17 -8.63
CA PHE A 108 17.69 12.11 -7.56
C PHE A 108 17.76 13.36 -6.68
N LYS A 109 16.65 14.10 -6.52
CA LYS A 109 16.53 15.21 -5.56
C LYS A 109 15.39 14.96 -4.58
N ALA A 110 15.42 15.67 -3.45
CA ALA A 110 14.31 15.67 -2.49
C ALA A 110 12.99 16.10 -3.18
N PRO A 111 11.82 15.58 -2.73
CA PRO A 111 10.53 15.97 -3.29
C PRO A 111 10.30 17.47 -3.13
N VAL A 112 9.71 18.07 -4.16
CA VAL A 112 9.33 19.49 -4.13
C VAL A 112 7.84 19.59 -3.83
N GLU A 113 7.52 20.04 -2.62
CA GLU A 113 6.16 20.26 -2.12
C GLU A 113 5.45 21.44 -2.84
N GLY A 114 4.16 21.64 -2.53
CA GLY A 114 3.40 22.80 -2.99
C GLY A 114 2.92 22.69 -4.45
N VAL A 115 2.45 21.51 -4.85
CA VAL A 115 1.89 21.29 -6.18
C VAL A 115 0.50 21.89 -6.26
N SER A 116 0.27 22.73 -7.27
CA SER A 116 -1.05 23.28 -7.60
C SER A 116 -1.42 22.99 -9.04
N TRP A 117 -2.70 22.72 -9.32
CA TRP A 117 -3.26 22.54 -10.65
C TRP A 117 -4.41 23.54 -10.91
N LYS A 118 -4.66 23.83 -12.18
CA LYS A 118 -5.79 24.69 -12.60
C LYS A 118 -7.02 23.83 -12.87
N GLY A 119 -8.20 24.34 -12.47
CA GLY A 119 -9.47 23.66 -12.71
C GLY A 119 -9.68 22.47 -11.77
N HIS A 120 -10.35 21.43 -12.29
CA HIS A 120 -10.65 20.20 -11.56
C HIS A 120 -9.69 19.11 -12.01
N ARG A 121 -9.04 18.44 -11.05
CA ARG A 121 -8.30 17.20 -11.31
C ARG A 121 -9.25 16.03 -11.21
N ASP A 122 -9.14 15.11 -12.16
CA ASP A 122 -9.83 13.83 -12.12
C ASP A 122 -9.14 12.92 -11.10
N GLY A 123 -9.79 12.72 -9.96
CA GLY A 123 -9.37 11.80 -8.90
C GLY A 123 -10.14 10.48 -8.91
N THR A 124 -10.73 10.09 -10.04
CA THR A 124 -11.45 8.81 -10.18
C THR A 124 -10.57 7.66 -10.66
N ILE A 125 -9.33 7.96 -11.05
CA ILE A 125 -8.39 7.00 -11.65
C ILE A 125 -7.21 6.75 -10.70
N PRO A 126 -6.88 5.48 -10.36
CA PRO A 126 -5.70 5.14 -9.57
C PRO A 126 -4.38 5.60 -10.20
N PRO A 127 -3.35 5.96 -9.38
CA PRO A 127 -2.09 6.45 -9.92
C PRO A 127 -1.25 5.30 -10.49
N PRO A 128 -0.40 5.56 -11.49
CA PRO A 128 0.64 4.61 -11.85
C PRO A 128 1.57 4.40 -10.63
N PRO A 129 2.14 3.19 -10.48
CA PRO A 129 3.17 2.95 -9.49
C PRO A 129 4.50 3.58 -9.88
N CYS A 130 5.41 3.69 -8.92
CA CYS A 130 6.79 4.05 -9.22
C CYS A 130 7.50 2.92 -9.98
N PRO A 131 8.53 3.22 -10.79
CA PRO A 131 9.22 2.23 -11.61
C PRO A 131 9.81 1.11 -10.76
N GLN A 132 9.47 -0.13 -11.10
CA GLN A 132 9.87 -1.33 -10.37
C GLN A 132 9.80 -2.58 -11.27
N LEU A 133 10.43 -3.67 -10.82
CA LEU A 133 10.22 -4.99 -11.42
C LEU A 133 8.92 -5.62 -10.89
N PRO A 134 8.21 -6.44 -11.68
CA PRO A 134 6.99 -7.13 -11.27
C PRO A 134 7.13 -7.95 -10.00
N SER A 135 8.28 -8.62 -9.84
CA SER A 135 8.68 -9.32 -8.61
C SER A 135 10.21 -9.40 -8.53
N ALA A 136 10.73 -9.95 -7.43
CA ALA A 136 12.16 -10.20 -7.29
C ALA A 136 12.71 -11.19 -8.36
N VAL A 137 11.84 -12.01 -8.95
CA VAL A 137 12.20 -13.15 -9.80
C VAL A 137 11.69 -13.02 -11.24
N ASP A 138 10.71 -12.15 -11.49
CA ASP A 138 10.20 -11.83 -12.83
C ASP A 138 10.74 -10.48 -13.30
N HIS A 139 11.65 -10.53 -14.28
CA HIS A 139 12.28 -9.36 -14.89
C HIS A 139 11.81 -9.12 -16.33
N SER A 140 10.67 -9.72 -16.72
CA SER A 140 10.19 -9.74 -18.11
C SER A 140 9.77 -8.37 -18.65
N PHE A 141 9.37 -7.45 -17.77
CA PHE A 141 9.06 -6.07 -18.11
C PHE A 141 9.20 -5.16 -16.87
N ILE A 142 9.03 -3.86 -17.07
CA ILE A 142 9.08 -2.86 -15.99
C ILE A 142 7.67 -2.31 -15.79
N TYR A 143 7.32 -2.11 -14.53
CA TYR A 143 6.02 -1.61 -14.12
C TYR A 143 6.16 -0.20 -13.55
N GLY A 144 5.27 0.72 -13.92
CA GLY A 144 5.20 2.07 -13.35
C GLY A 144 5.87 3.18 -14.14
N GLU A 145 5.76 4.40 -13.62
CA GLU A 145 6.21 5.66 -14.23
C GLU A 145 6.93 6.53 -13.19
N GLU A 146 7.90 7.36 -13.59
CA GLU A 146 8.60 8.24 -12.63
C GLU A 146 7.71 9.33 -12.02
N ASP A 147 6.69 9.79 -12.74
CA ASP A 147 5.62 10.60 -12.16
C ASP A 147 4.73 9.68 -11.33
N CYS A 148 5.13 9.44 -10.08
CA CYS A 148 4.44 8.50 -9.18
C CYS A 148 4.18 9.06 -7.76
N LEU A 149 4.48 10.32 -7.48
CA LEU A 149 4.36 10.91 -6.13
C LEU A 149 2.92 11.33 -5.81
N PHE A 150 2.06 10.30 -5.72
CA PHE A 150 0.63 10.42 -5.46
C PHE A 150 0.21 9.72 -4.17
N LEU A 151 -0.88 10.20 -3.59
CA LEU A 151 -1.64 9.53 -2.56
C LEU A 151 -3.11 9.43 -2.94
N ASN A 152 -3.82 8.52 -2.28
CA ASN A 152 -5.26 8.35 -2.38
C ASN A 152 -5.89 8.59 -1.01
N VAL A 153 -7.08 9.18 -0.99
CA VAL A 153 -7.86 9.42 0.24
C VAL A 153 -9.22 8.75 0.12
N PHE A 154 -9.62 8.02 1.16
CA PHE A 154 -10.89 7.32 1.25
C PHE A 154 -11.61 7.73 2.53
N THR A 155 -12.89 8.09 2.44
CA THR A 155 -13.66 8.60 3.57
C THR A 155 -15.15 8.31 3.44
N SER A 156 -15.83 8.02 4.55
CA SER A 156 -17.29 7.93 4.59
C SER A 156 -17.98 9.30 4.61
N LYS A 157 -17.21 10.40 4.72
CA LYS A 157 -17.73 11.75 4.93
C LYS A 157 -17.41 12.71 3.79
N THR A 158 -18.35 13.60 3.52
CA THR A 158 -18.16 14.81 2.70
C THR A 158 -18.49 16.05 3.54
N ASN A 159 -18.15 17.25 3.03
CA ASN A 159 -18.18 18.54 3.73
C ASN A 159 -19.36 18.75 4.70
N GLY A 160 -19.09 19.33 5.88
CA GLY A 160 -20.11 19.79 6.84
C GLY A 160 -20.40 18.87 8.03
N THR A 161 -19.61 17.81 8.22
CA THR A 161 -19.78 16.88 9.36
C THR A 161 -19.19 17.47 10.66
N PRO A 162 -19.90 17.42 11.80
CA PRO A 162 -19.46 18.08 13.05
C PRO A 162 -18.23 17.44 13.70
N VAL A 163 -17.97 16.16 13.44
CA VAL A 163 -16.92 15.37 14.11
C VAL A 163 -15.89 14.93 13.09
N ALA A 164 -14.64 15.36 13.30
CA ALA A 164 -13.50 14.93 12.52
C ALA A 164 -13.12 13.47 12.85
N LEU A 165 -12.77 12.70 11.82
CA LEU A 165 -12.48 11.27 11.92
C LEU A 165 -10.99 11.00 12.18
N PRO A 166 -10.63 9.91 12.89
CA PRO A 166 -9.24 9.47 12.93
C PRO A 166 -8.74 9.12 11.52
N VAL A 167 -7.47 9.40 11.28
CA VAL A 167 -6.83 9.24 9.97
C VAL A 167 -5.82 8.10 10.07
N LEU A 168 -5.96 7.08 9.22
CA LEU A 168 -4.97 6.03 9.05
C LEU A 168 -4.19 6.29 7.76
N VAL A 169 -2.87 6.42 7.84
CA VAL A 169 -1.99 6.61 6.69
C VAL A 169 -1.15 5.35 6.50
N PHE A 170 -1.44 4.61 5.43
CA PHE A 170 -0.76 3.37 5.11
C PHE A 170 0.46 3.61 4.21
N ILE A 171 1.61 3.13 4.67
CA ILE A 171 2.87 3.07 3.92
C ILE A 171 3.08 1.62 3.48
N HIS A 172 3.12 1.37 2.18
CA HIS A 172 3.26 0.01 1.67
C HIS A 172 4.68 -0.55 1.85
N GLY A 173 4.77 -1.87 2.02
CA GLY A 173 6.02 -2.63 2.02
C GLY A 173 6.56 -2.93 0.62
N GLY A 174 7.32 -4.02 0.51
CA GLY A 174 7.98 -4.45 -0.74
C GLY A 174 9.49 -4.20 -0.78
N GLY A 175 10.16 -4.30 0.37
CA GLY A 175 11.62 -4.25 0.47
C GLY A 175 12.25 -2.95 -0.04
N TYR A 176 11.49 -1.84 -0.07
CA TYR A 176 11.87 -0.56 -0.68
C TYR A 176 12.10 -0.57 -2.20
N ILE A 177 11.93 -1.72 -2.86
CA ILE A 177 12.19 -1.91 -4.29
C ILE A 177 10.93 -2.13 -5.12
N ALA A 178 9.83 -2.53 -4.48
CA ALA A 178 8.55 -2.80 -5.10
C ALA A 178 7.39 -2.34 -4.20
N GLY A 179 6.18 -2.31 -4.75
CA GLY A 179 4.95 -1.96 -4.06
C GLY A 179 4.15 -0.87 -4.76
N ARG A 180 2.86 -0.79 -4.43
CA ARG A 180 1.93 0.17 -5.03
C ARG A 180 0.73 0.45 -4.14
N ALA A 181 0.27 1.70 -4.11
CA ALA A 181 -0.91 2.12 -3.35
C ALA A 181 -2.19 1.39 -3.80
N HIS A 182 -2.32 1.07 -5.10
CA HIS A 182 -3.49 0.36 -5.65
C HIS A 182 -3.67 -1.07 -5.09
N ARG A 183 -2.62 -1.67 -4.50
CA ARG A 183 -2.74 -2.94 -3.76
C ARG A 183 -3.57 -2.82 -2.48
N HIS A 184 -3.80 -1.62 -1.97
CA HIS A 184 -4.31 -1.43 -0.61
C HIS A 184 -5.69 -0.78 -0.66
N GLN A 185 -6.69 -1.59 -1.05
CA GLN A 185 -8.05 -1.13 -1.29
C GLN A 185 -8.84 -0.89 0.01
N PRO A 186 -9.67 0.16 0.08
CA PRO A 186 -10.27 0.65 1.32
C PRO A 186 -11.43 -0.19 1.87
N TYR A 187 -11.92 -1.19 1.12
CA TYR A 187 -13.26 -1.74 1.29
C TYR A 187 -13.59 -2.24 2.70
N ALA A 188 -12.62 -2.83 3.42
CA ALA A 188 -12.84 -3.31 4.77
C ALA A 188 -12.78 -2.19 5.82
N PHE A 189 -11.80 -1.28 5.71
CA PHE A 189 -11.63 -0.14 6.61
C PHE A 189 -12.85 0.80 6.60
N LEU A 190 -13.44 1.02 5.42
CA LEU A 190 -14.53 1.97 5.24
C LEU A 190 -15.90 1.43 5.70
N ASN A 191 -15.91 0.26 6.37
CA ASN A 191 -17.02 -0.12 7.25
C ASN A 191 -17.06 0.75 8.51
N GLU A 192 -15.90 1.17 9.01
CA GLU A 192 -15.75 2.00 10.20
C GLU A 192 -15.81 3.50 9.85
N GLU A 193 -15.82 4.35 10.87
CA GLU A 193 -15.78 5.81 10.75
C GLU A 193 -14.33 6.30 10.80
N VAL A 194 -13.62 6.18 9.68
CA VAL A 194 -12.21 6.58 9.54
C VAL A 194 -11.94 7.26 8.19
N VAL A 195 -10.86 8.02 8.11
CA VAL A 195 -10.23 8.39 6.83
C VAL A 195 -9.03 7.48 6.61
N LEU A 196 -8.97 6.79 5.47
CA LEU A 196 -7.82 6.00 5.07
C LEU A 196 -7.05 6.75 3.97
N VAL A 197 -5.74 6.84 4.11
CA VAL A 197 -4.82 7.38 3.12
C VAL A 197 -3.85 6.29 2.71
N THR A 198 -3.68 6.07 1.40
CA THR A 198 -2.62 5.20 0.87
C THR A 198 -1.70 6.04 -0.01
N LEU A 199 -0.38 5.88 0.13
CA LEU A 199 0.59 6.71 -0.59
C LEU A 199 1.57 5.87 -1.41
N GLN A 200 2.15 6.51 -2.42
CA GLN A 200 3.30 6.03 -3.17
C GLN A 200 4.57 6.76 -2.70
N TYR A 201 5.72 6.12 -2.85
CA TYR A 201 7.04 6.73 -2.66
C TYR A 201 8.03 6.12 -3.65
N ARG A 202 9.11 6.84 -4.01
CA ARG A 202 10.12 6.31 -4.93
C ARG A 202 10.78 5.05 -4.36
N LEU A 203 11.05 4.09 -5.23
CA LEU A 203 11.57 2.77 -4.92
C LEU A 203 12.96 2.54 -5.52
N GLY A 204 13.67 1.54 -5.00
CA GLY A 204 14.95 1.05 -5.51
C GLY A 204 15.96 2.15 -5.78
N ILE A 205 16.56 2.14 -6.97
CA ILE A 205 17.58 3.09 -7.39
C ILE A 205 17.06 4.54 -7.37
N LEU A 206 15.83 4.76 -7.82
CA LEU A 206 15.24 6.11 -7.88
C LEU A 206 14.93 6.67 -6.48
N GLY A 207 14.69 5.80 -5.50
CA GLY A 207 14.34 6.19 -4.12
C GLY A 207 15.50 6.17 -3.12
N PHE A 208 16.52 5.34 -3.34
CA PHE A 208 17.49 5.00 -2.28
C PHE A 208 18.95 4.93 -2.73
N LEU A 209 19.27 5.21 -4.00
CA LEU A 209 20.66 5.37 -4.42
C LEU A 209 21.34 6.51 -3.64
N SER A 210 22.60 6.32 -3.24
CA SER A 210 23.35 7.31 -2.47
C SER A 210 24.83 7.31 -2.83
N THR A 211 25.40 8.50 -3.02
CA THR A 211 26.86 8.74 -3.15
C THR A 211 27.54 9.00 -1.81
N GLU A 212 26.76 9.02 -0.72
CA GLU A 212 27.20 9.29 0.65
C GLU A 212 27.80 10.68 0.85
N ASP A 213 27.41 11.62 -0.01
CA ASP A 213 27.73 13.04 0.06
C ASP A 213 26.49 13.88 -0.27
N ASP A 214 26.66 15.20 -0.29
CA ASP A 214 25.55 16.16 -0.49
C ASP A 214 24.98 16.14 -1.92
N VAL A 215 25.62 15.46 -2.88
CA VAL A 215 25.15 15.41 -4.27
C VAL A 215 23.94 14.48 -4.40
N LEU A 216 24.04 13.30 -3.79
CA LEU A 216 22.97 12.33 -3.69
C LEU A 216 23.02 11.67 -2.30
N PRO A 217 22.46 12.34 -1.27
CA PRO A 217 22.57 11.88 0.12
C PRO A 217 21.71 10.65 0.43
N GLY A 218 20.84 10.22 -0.49
CA GLY A 218 19.90 9.11 -0.29
C GLY A 218 18.61 9.50 0.44
N ASN A 219 17.90 8.47 0.93
CA ASN A 219 16.60 8.56 1.62
C ASN A 219 15.49 9.27 0.83
N LEU A 220 15.57 9.31 -0.50
CA LEU A 220 14.61 10.05 -1.31
C LEU A 220 13.20 9.47 -1.19
N GLY A 221 13.06 8.15 -1.06
CA GLY A 221 11.79 7.47 -0.78
C GLY A 221 11.21 7.83 0.60
N LEU A 222 12.03 7.86 1.67
CA LEU A 222 11.55 8.32 2.98
C LEU A 222 11.18 9.81 2.98
N LYS A 223 11.93 10.64 2.23
CA LYS A 223 11.61 12.07 2.07
C LYS A 223 10.27 12.25 1.34
N ASP A 224 9.93 11.37 0.39
CA ASP A 224 8.60 11.37 -0.26
C ASP A 224 7.50 11.05 0.75
N GLN A 225 7.69 10.02 1.58
CA GLN A 225 6.73 9.66 2.63
C GLN A 225 6.54 10.82 3.62
N LEU A 226 7.61 11.48 4.05
CA LEU A 226 7.53 12.68 4.90
C LEU A 226 6.76 13.82 4.21
N SER A 227 7.00 14.06 2.93
CA SER A 227 6.26 15.04 2.12
C SER A 227 4.76 14.70 2.05
N ALA A 228 4.41 13.43 1.91
CA ALA A 228 3.03 12.97 1.93
C ALA A 228 2.38 13.17 3.30
N LEU A 229 3.09 12.92 4.41
CA LEU A 229 2.58 13.17 5.76
C LEU A 229 2.34 14.67 6.02
N ARG A 230 3.23 15.54 5.52
CA ARG A 230 3.02 16.99 5.57
C ARG A 230 1.82 17.41 4.74
N TRP A 231 1.61 16.80 3.57
CA TRP A 231 0.38 17.02 2.79
C TRP A 231 -0.87 16.61 3.58
N VAL A 232 -0.86 15.45 4.24
CA VAL A 232 -1.97 14.97 5.09
C VAL A 232 -2.25 15.99 6.20
N SER A 233 -1.22 16.45 6.91
CA SER A 233 -1.35 17.46 7.97
C SER A 233 -2.07 18.73 7.49
N ARG A 234 -1.77 19.20 6.27
CA ARG A 234 -2.37 20.42 5.69
C ARG A 234 -3.75 20.22 5.06
N ASN A 235 -4.06 19.03 4.56
CA ASN A 235 -5.22 18.81 3.66
C ASN A 235 -6.26 17.80 4.16
N ILE A 236 -5.99 17.00 5.19
CA ILE A 236 -6.91 15.91 5.53
C ILE A 236 -8.22 16.39 6.16
N LYS A 237 -8.24 17.59 6.73
CA LYS A 237 -9.44 18.22 7.29
C LYS A 237 -10.53 18.40 6.24
N GLN A 238 -10.15 18.68 5.00
CA GLN A 238 -11.05 18.86 3.86
C GLN A 238 -11.74 17.55 3.45
N PHE A 239 -11.19 16.40 3.85
CA PHE A 239 -11.76 15.07 3.67
C PHE A 239 -12.49 14.54 4.93
N GLY A 240 -12.68 15.41 5.94
CA GLY A 240 -13.32 15.08 7.21
C GLY A 240 -12.41 14.41 8.24
N GLY A 241 -11.10 14.36 8.01
CA GLY A 241 -10.12 13.81 8.93
C GLY A 241 -9.68 14.81 10.02
N ASP A 242 -9.24 14.29 11.16
CA ASP A 242 -8.63 15.05 12.24
C ASP A 242 -7.10 15.00 12.10
N PRO A 243 -6.42 16.12 11.76
CA PRO A 243 -4.96 16.14 11.62
C PRO A 243 -4.22 15.86 12.94
N ASN A 244 -4.90 15.92 14.09
CA ASN A 244 -4.30 15.60 15.39
C ASN A 244 -4.49 14.11 15.79
N LYS A 245 -5.24 13.33 15.00
CA LYS A 245 -5.47 11.89 15.23
C LYS A 245 -5.01 11.07 14.03
N VAL A 246 -3.82 11.40 13.53
CA VAL A 246 -3.16 10.65 12.47
C VAL A 246 -2.41 9.46 13.09
N THR A 247 -2.68 8.27 12.57
CA THR A 247 -1.93 7.05 12.82
C THR A 247 -1.24 6.65 11.53
N ILE A 248 0.09 6.60 11.55
CA ILE A 248 0.85 6.00 10.45
C ILE A 248 0.95 4.50 10.67
N PHE A 249 0.85 3.71 9.61
CA PHE A 249 1.04 2.28 9.72
C PHE A 249 1.58 1.71 8.41
N GLY A 250 2.22 0.56 8.51
CA GLY A 250 2.72 -0.13 7.34
C GLY A 250 3.02 -1.58 7.64
N GLN A 251 3.30 -2.30 6.56
CA GLN A 251 3.68 -3.71 6.61
C GLN A 251 5.09 -3.86 6.01
N SER A 252 5.92 -4.74 6.58
CA SER A 252 7.29 -5.01 6.11
C SER A 252 8.15 -3.72 6.05
N ALA A 253 8.77 -3.42 4.91
CA ALA A 253 9.49 -2.16 4.67
C ALA A 253 8.66 -0.89 4.95
N GLY A 254 7.33 -0.98 4.84
CA GLY A 254 6.42 0.11 5.20
C GLY A 254 6.29 0.29 6.72
N ALA A 255 6.33 -0.79 7.50
CA ALA A 255 6.40 -0.74 8.95
C ALA A 255 7.75 -0.17 9.42
N SER A 256 8.84 -0.61 8.80
CA SER A 256 10.18 -0.08 9.02
C SER A 256 10.24 1.41 8.70
N SER A 257 9.65 1.84 7.59
CA SER A 257 9.47 3.25 7.24
C SER A 257 8.70 4.04 8.31
N ALA A 258 7.55 3.52 8.76
CA ALA A 258 6.75 4.17 9.79
C ALA A 258 7.53 4.36 11.10
N HIS A 259 8.29 3.35 11.51
CA HIS A 259 9.11 3.43 12.72
C HIS A 259 10.32 4.38 12.54
N LEU A 260 10.99 4.36 11.38
CA LEU A 260 12.08 5.30 11.09
C LEU A 260 11.59 6.75 11.09
N LEU A 261 10.41 7.00 10.52
CA LEU A 261 9.78 8.32 10.54
C LEU A 261 9.38 8.74 11.96
N SER A 262 8.95 7.83 12.84
CA SER A 262 8.64 8.16 14.24
C SER A 262 9.89 8.48 15.07
N LEU A 263 11.05 7.93 14.70
CA LEU A 263 12.33 8.27 15.33
C LEU A 263 12.93 9.58 14.79
N SER A 264 12.52 10.02 13.60
CA SER A 264 13.05 11.21 12.94
C SER A 264 12.51 12.51 13.58
N PRO A 265 13.38 13.47 13.94
CA PRO A 265 12.92 14.79 14.40
C PRO A 265 12.19 15.59 13.30
N LYS A 266 12.36 15.23 12.02
CA LYS A 266 11.69 15.93 10.91
C LYS A 266 10.19 15.62 10.79
N SER A 267 9.74 14.58 11.50
CA SER A 267 8.35 14.13 11.51
C SER A 267 7.58 14.55 12.76
N GLU A 268 8.21 15.30 13.67
CA GLU A 268 7.61 15.69 14.94
C GLU A 268 6.27 16.42 14.73
N GLY A 269 5.24 15.97 15.45
CA GLY A 269 3.89 16.55 15.39
C GLY A 269 3.07 16.20 14.14
N LEU A 270 3.57 15.38 13.21
CA LEU A 270 2.81 14.98 12.02
C LEU A 270 1.82 13.82 12.27
N PHE A 271 2.03 13.05 13.33
CA PHE A 271 1.15 11.94 13.72
C PHE A 271 1.21 11.70 15.22
N ALA A 272 0.15 11.09 15.74
CA ALA A 272 -0.01 10.79 17.15
C ALA A 272 0.31 9.33 17.49
N ARG A 273 0.33 8.43 16.49
CA ARG A 273 0.44 6.98 16.68
C ARG A 273 1.12 6.28 15.52
N ALA A 274 1.69 5.10 15.79
CA ALA A 274 2.25 4.20 14.79
C ALA A 274 1.79 2.75 14.98
N ILE A 275 1.62 2.01 13.89
CA ILE A 275 1.42 0.55 13.90
C ILE A 275 2.45 -0.11 12.99
N LEU A 276 3.20 -1.05 13.56
CA LEU A 276 4.30 -1.74 12.90
C LEU A 276 3.93 -3.21 12.66
N GLN A 277 3.76 -3.59 11.40
CA GLN A 277 3.36 -4.95 11.00
C GLN A 277 4.53 -5.65 10.30
N SER A 278 5.10 -6.68 10.93
CA SER A 278 6.21 -7.49 10.39
C SER A 278 7.40 -6.67 9.90
N GLY A 279 7.73 -5.57 10.60
CA GLY A 279 8.87 -4.71 10.31
C GLY A 279 9.03 -3.61 11.35
N SER A 280 10.25 -3.12 11.55
CA SER A 280 10.55 -2.05 12.50
C SER A 280 11.87 -1.38 12.15
N ALA A 281 12.17 -0.22 12.74
CA ALA A 281 13.48 0.42 12.59
C ALA A 281 14.65 -0.42 13.14
N PHE A 282 14.38 -1.45 13.95
CA PHE A 282 15.37 -2.41 14.45
C PHE A 282 15.42 -3.70 13.65
N SER A 283 14.73 -3.79 12.52
CA SER A 283 14.92 -4.90 11.58
C SER A 283 16.32 -4.80 10.98
N SER A 284 17.02 -5.92 10.76
CA SER A 284 18.39 -5.87 10.17
C SER A 284 18.38 -5.22 8.78
N TRP A 285 17.30 -5.43 8.05
CA TRP A 285 16.96 -4.84 6.76
C TRP A 285 16.22 -3.49 6.84
N ALA A 286 16.20 -2.81 7.99
CA ALA A 286 15.60 -1.48 8.09
C ALA A 286 16.47 -0.40 7.43
N LEU A 287 17.79 -0.57 7.50
CA LEU A 287 18.80 0.27 6.85
C LEU A 287 19.52 -0.55 5.78
N GLY A 288 19.98 0.12 4.72
CA GLY A 288 20.83 -0.50 3.72
C GLY A 288 22.31 -0.56 4.09
N SER A 289 23.13 -1.07 3.16
CA SER A 289 24.60 -1.07 3.25
C SER A 289 25.25 -0.74 1.91
N ASN A 290 26.57 -0.52 1.90
CA ASN A 290 27.39 -0.38 0.69
C ASN A 290 26.96 0.70 -0.32
N TYR A 291 26.29 1.76 0.13
CA TYR A 291 25.61 2.75 -0.72
C TYR A 291 26.47 3.29 -1.88
N LYS A 292 27.66 3.83 -1.58
CA LYS A 292 28.54 4.40 -2.62
C LYS A 292 29.04 3.34 -3.60
N LYS A 293 29.35 2.15 -3.11
CA LYS A 293 29.76 1.01 -3.97
C LYS A 293 28.62 0.62 -4.90
N THR A 294 27.40 0.51 -4.39
CA THR A 294 26.20 0.25 -5.20
C THR A 294 25.96 1.35 -6.23
N ALA A 295 26.15 2.63 -5.88
CA ALA A 295 26.05 3.74 -6.83
C ALA A 295 27.04 3.65 -7.99
N ILE A 296 28.30 3.28 -7.69
CA ILE A 296 29.34 3.05 -8.70
C ILE A 296 28.95 1.86 -9.60
N GLN A 297 28.48 0.75 -9.02
CA GLN A 297 28.04 -0.42 -9.78
C GLN A 297 26.85 -0.09 -10.69
N VAL A 298 25.86 0.66 -10.21
CA VAL A 298 24.74 1.12 -11.05
C VAL A 298 25.28 1.92 -12.23
N ALA A 299 26.18 2.88 -11.99
CA ALA A 299 26.78 3.69 -13.06
C ALA A 299 27.52 2.83 -14.10
N GLN A 300 28.27 1.82 -13.66
CA GLN A 300 28.98 0.89 -14.55
C GLN A 300 28.03 0.06 -15.42
N HIS A 301 26.88 -0.34 -14.90
CA HIS A 301 25.92 -1.15 -15.64
C HIS A 301 25.12 -0.38 -16.71
N VAL A 302 25.11 0.96 -16.65
CA VAL A 302 24.32 1.82 -17.54
C VAL A 302 25.16 2.75 -18.41
N GLY A 303 26.48 2.51 -18.52
CA GLY A 303 27.36 3.28 -19.39
C GLY A 303 27.85 4.61 -18.80
N CYS A 304 27.80 4.78 -17.48
CA CYS A 304 28.27 5.96 -16.75
C CYS A 304 29.60 5.74 -16.02
N GLU A 305 30.35 4.68 -16.35
CA GLU A 305 31.59 4.28 -15.67
C GLU A 305 32.69 5.34 -15.69
N ASN A 306 32.75 6.17 -16.73
CA ASN A 306 33.78 7.21 -16.86
C ASN A 306 33.57 8.40 -15.90
N HIS A 307 32.43 8.45 -15.21
CA HIS A 307 32.04 9.56 -14.34
C HIS A 307 32.12 9.22 -12.84
N VAL A 308 32.47 7.99 -12.47
CA VAL A 308 32.40 7.48 -11.07
C VAL A 308 33.37 8.16 -10.11
N ASN A 309 34.35 8.91 -10.62
CA ASN A 309 35.32 9.66 -9.81
C ASN A 309 34.76 10.99 -9.28
N SER A 310 33.60 11.44 -9.76
CA SER A 310 32.91 12.65 -9.31
C SER A 310 31.43 12.37 -9.11
N SER A 311 30.93 12.51 -7.88
CA SER A 311 29.51 12.29 -7.58
C SER A 311 28.59 13.19 -8.42
N HIS A 312 29.01 14.43 -8.69
CA HIS A 312 28.29 15.34 -9.58
C HIS A 312 28.20 14.77 -11.01
N GLU A 313 29.33 14.42 -11.61
CA GLU A 313 29.34 13.90 -12.99
C GLU A 313 28.58 12.57 -13.10
N MET A 314 28.74 11.69 -12.11
CA MET A 314 28.03 10.41 -12.05
C MET A 314 26.52 10.63 -11.98
N VAL A 315 26.04 11.49 -11.07
CA VAL A 315 24.61 11.77 -10.92
C VAL A 315 24.04 12.46 -12.16
N GLU A 316 24.77 13.41 -12.77
CA GLU A 316 24.33 14.02 -14.04
C GLU A 316 24.23 12.99 -15.17
N CYS A 317 25.19 12.06 -15.29
CA CYS A 317 25.10 10.97 -16.26
C CYS A 317 23.87 10.08 -16.00
N LEU A 318 23.66 9.66 -14.75
CA LEU A 318 22.52 8.82 -14.35
C LEU A 318 21.15 9.50 -14.59
N ARG A 319 21.07 10.84 -14.55
CA ARG A 319 19.85 11.57 -14.92
C ARG A 319 19.51 11.46 -16.41
N GLY A 320 20.51 11.23 -17.27
CA GLY A 320 20.32 11.01 -18.71
C GLY A 320 19.87 9.61 -19.10
N VAL A 321 19.98 8.63 -18.18
CA VAL A 321 19.61 7.23 -18.41
C VAL A 321 18.09 7.06 -18.36
N LYS A 322 17.50 6.13 -19.11
CA LYS A 322 16.06 5.82 -18.95
C LYS A 322 15.80 5.17 -17.60
N SER A 323 14.65 5.47 -16.98
CA SER A 323 14.26 4.84 -15.70
C SER A 323 14.28 3.31 -15.78
N GLU A 324 13.93 2.79 -16.95
CA GLU A 324 13.85 1.38 -17.25
C GLU A 324 15.21 0.69 -17.18
N ASP A 325 16.22 1.33 -17.79
CA ASP A 325 17.59 0.83 -17.80
C ASP A 325 18.20 0.87 -16.40
N LEU A 326 17.81 1.86 -15.58
CA LEU A 326 18.21 1.91 -14.16
C LEU A 326 17.60 0.77 -13.38
N VAL A 327 16.27 0.61 -13.41
CA VAL A 327 15.54 -0.40 -12.62
C VAL A 327 16.00 -1.83 -12.94
N THR A 328 16.29 -2.12 -14.21
CA THR A 328 16.78 -3.45 -14.65
C THR A 328 18.21 -3.77 -14.22
N THR A 329 18.94 -2.83 -13.61
CA THR A 329 20.23 -3.14 -12.97
C THR A 329 20.05 -3.85 -11.62
N LEU A 330 18.90 -3.73 -10.97
CA LEU A 330 18.68 -4.26 -9.62
C LEU A 330 19.08 -5.74 -9.45
N PRO A 331 18.68 -6.67 -10.35
CA PRO A 331 19.04 -8.08 -10.21
C PRO A 331 20.54 -8.35 -10.41
N LYS A 332 21.27 -7.43 -11.07
CA LYS A 332 22.72 -7.52 -11.28
C LYS A 332 23.52 -7.05 -10.06
N LEU A 333 22.86 -6.35 -9.13
CA LEU A 333 23.48 -5.85 -7.90
C LEU A 333 23.34 -6.84 -6.75
N GLN A 334 22.24 -7.59 -6.70
CA GLN A 334 21.93 -8.48 -5.59
C GLN A 334 22.82 -9.73 -5.63
N THR A 335 23.51 -9.98 -4.51
CA THR A 335 24.33 -11.18 -4.29
C THR A 335 23.54 -12.33 -3.65
N SER A 336 22.41 -12.04 -3.03
CA SER A 336 21.49 -13.01 -2.42
C SER A 336 20.04 -12.48 -2.49
N LEU A 337 19.07 -13.33 -2.15
CA LEU A 337 17.63 -13.09 -2.37
C LEU A 337 17.11 -11.85 -1.65
N TRP A 338 17.33 -11.74 -0.34
CA TRP A 338 16.74 -10.69 0.50
C TRP A 338 17.78 -9.74 1.10
N PHE A 339 19.01 -10.21 1.33
CA PHE A 339 20.02 -9.51 2.13
C PHE A 339 21.41 -9.57 1.46
N PRO A 340 22.29 -8.58 1.67
CA PRO A 340 22.02 -7.34 2.39
C PRO A 340 21.10 -6.43 1.58
N LEU A 341 20.40 -5.53 2.26
CA LEU A 341 19.61 -4.50 1.60
C LEU A 341 20.56 -3.44 0.99
N LEU A 342 20.76 -3.44 -0.31
CA LEU A 342 21.67 -2.48 -0.97
C LEU A 342 21.02 -1.12 -1.26
N LEU A 343 19.69 -1.11 -1.43
CA LEU A 343 18.90 0.07 -1.79
C LEU A 343 17.82 0.26 -0.74
N GLY A 344 18.17 0.94 0.34
CA GLY A 344 17.28 1.20 1.45
C GLY A 344 17.65 2.47 2.21
N PRO A 345 16.93 2.76 3.31
CA PRO A 345 17.23 3.89 4.17
C PRO A 345 18.69 3.90 4.66
N ARG A 346 19.20 5.10 4.95
CA ARG A 346 20.54 5.32 5.52
C ARG A 346 20.55 6.41 6.57
N ILE A 347 21.60 6.44 7.37
CA ILE A 347 21.87 7.58 8.25
C ILE A 347 22.47 8.68 7.39
N ASP A 348 21.72 9.78 7.24
CA ASP A 348 22.08 10.90 6.36
C ASP A 348 22.37 12.18 7.15
N SER A 349 22.44 12.12 8.48
CA SER A 349 22.67 13.28 9.36
C SER A 349 21.60 14.38 9.24
N ASP A 350 20.47 14.13 8.57
CA ASP A 350 19.38 15.09 8.36
C ASP A 350 18.01 14.49 8.70
N LEU A 351 17.49 13.60 7.85
CA LEU A 351 16.24 12.90 8.10
C LEU A 351 16.43 11.86 9.21
N LEU A 352 17.50 11.08 9.09
CA LEU A 352 17.92 10.11 10.10
C LEU A 352 19.29 10.57 10.61
N PRO A 353 19.31 11.33 11.73
CA PRO A 353 20.55 11.94 12.20
C PRO A 353 21.51 10.96 12.85
N ASP A 354 21.03 9.79 13.29
CA ASP A 354 21.83 8.74 13.92
C ASP A 354 21.17 7.36 13.72
N TYR A 355 21.80 6.30 14.24
CA TYR A 355 21.26 4.95 14.28
C TYR A 355 19.92 4.89 15.01
N PRO A 356 18.93 4.12 14.52
CA PRO A 356 17.65 3.93 15.20
C PRO A 356 17.77 3.56 16.68
N GLU A 357 18.75 2.72 17.02
CA GLU A 357 19.07 2.29 18.39
C GLU A 357 19.43 3.49 19.28
N VAL A 358 20.25 4.39 18.76
CA VAL A 358 20.67 5.62 19.45
C VAL A 358 19.49 6.60 19.55
N LEU A 359 18.73 6.79 18.47
CA LEU A 359 17.55 7.67 18.44
C LEU A 359 16.49 7.23 19.46
N ALA A 360 16.20 5.92 19.53
CA ALA A 360 15.23 5.39 20.48
C ALA A 360 15.67 5.54 21.93
N ARG A 361 16.98 5.35 22.21
CA ARG A 361 17.57 5.58 23.54
C ARG A 361 17.58 7.04 23.97
N MET A 362 17.66 7.98 23.02
CA MET A 362 17.58 9.41 23.33
C MET A 362 16.18 9.84 23.77
N LYS A 363 15.14 9.04 23.50
CA LYS A 363 13.74 9.26 23.95
C LYS A 363 13.10 10.59 23.53
N LYS A 364 13.72 11.37 22.64
CA LYS A 364 13.24 12.72 22.29
C LYS A 364 11.95 12.72 21.45
N ASN A 365 11.79 11.74 20.55
CA ASN A 365 10.71 11.71 19.55
C ASN A 365 9.69 10.57 19.76
N ASN A 366 9.80 9.79 20.84
CA ASN A 366 9.00 8.56 21.09
C ASN A 366 7.76 8.81 21.97
N GLN A 367 7.00 9.87 21.70
CA GLN A 367 5.87 10.29 22.54
C GLN A 367 4.50 9.89 21.96
N ILE A 368 4.46 8.86 21.11
CA ILE A 368 3.26 8.42 20.39
C ILE A 368 2.76 7.07 20.91
N ASP A 369 1.48 6.73 20.75
CA ASP A 369 1.05 5.35 21.01
C ASP A 369 1.59 4.41 19.90
N LEU A 370 1.98 3.18 20.26
CA LEU A 370 2.57 2.20 19.35
C LEU A 370 1.83 0.84 19.41
N ILE A 371 1.52 0.26 18.24
CA ILE A 371 1.30 -1.18 18.09
C ILE A 371 2.51 -1.78 17.34
N SER A 372 3.01 -2.91 17.80
CA SER A 372 4.13 -3.63 17.19
C SER A 372 3.83 -5.13 17.13
N GLY A 373 3.86 -5.76 15.96
CA GLY A 373 3.62 -7.19 15.87
C GLY A 373 3.97 -7.78 14.51
N TYR A 374 3.92 -9.10 14.45
CA TYR A 374 4.38 -9.92 13.33
C TYR A 374 3.52 -11.19 13.23
N THR A 375 3.71 -12.02 12.21
CA THR A 375 2.95 -13.27 12.04
C THR A 375 3.66 -14.46 12.71
N SER A 376 2.94 -15.54 13.06
CA SER A 376 3.53 -16.69 13.75
C SER A 376 4.62 -17.41 12.95
N GLU A 377 4.51 -17.41 11.63
CA GLU A 377 5.47 -18.03 10.71
C GLU A 377 5.96 -17.02 9.67
N ASP A 378 6.25 -15.80 10.10
CA ASP A 378 6.72 -14.69 9.27
C ASP A 378 7.88 -15.09 8.33
N GLY A 379 8.83 -15.88 8.84
CA GLY A 379 9.96 -16.42 8.08
C GLY A 379 9.61 -17.46 7.01
N ALA A 380 8.36 -17.90 6.90
CA ALA A 380 7.93 -18.91 5.92
C ALA A 380 8.05 -18.43 4.48
N GLU A 381 7.92 -17.13 4.22
CA GLU A 381 8.05 -16.59 2.86
C GLU A 381 9.47 -16.79 2.34
N LEU A 382 10.50 -16.54 3.16
CA LEU A 382 11.90 -16.78 2.76
C LEU A 382 12.14 -18.25 2.41
N PHE A 383 11.58 -19.16 3.20
CA PHE A 383 11.64 -20.58 2.90
C PHE A 383 11.00 -20.90 1.55
N ALA A 384 9.82 -20.36 1.27
CA ALA A 384 9.12 -20.60 0.00
C ALA A 384 9.91 -20.05 -1.20
N VAL A 385 10.54 -18.88 -1.08
CA VAL A 385 11.41 -18.31 -2.11
C VAL A 385 12.62 -19.22 -2.38
N ILE A 386 13.33 -19.67 -1.33
CA ILE A 386 14.49 -20.58 -1.47
C ILE A 386 14.10 -21.85 -2.24
N GLN A 387 12.94 -22.43 -1.89
CA GLN A 387 12.43 -23.64 -2.55
C GLN A 387 12.01 -23.38 -4.00
N ALA A 388 11.31 -22.28 -4.27
CA ALA A 388 10.81 -21.95 -5.61
C ALA A 388 11.95 -21.71 -6.60
N GLU A 389 13.01 -21.05 -6.13
CA GLU A 389 14.22 -20.76 -6.91
C GLU A 389 15.24 -21.91 -6.96
N ARG A 390 14.94 -23.04 -6.31
CA ARG A 390 15.84 -24.21 -6.20
C ARG A 390 17.22 -23.84 -5.67
N LEU A 391 17.24 -22.91 -4.72
CA LEU A 391 18.45 -22.44 -4.05
C LEU A 391 18.79 -23.28 -2.82
N ASP A 392 18.01 -24.32 -2.52
CA ASP A 392 18.22 -25.29 -1.46
C ASP A 392 19.55 -26.02 -1.60
N ILE A 393 19.92 -26.39 -2.84
CA ILE A 393 21.22 -27.02 -3.14
C ILE A 393 22.35 -26.05 -2.84
N ASN A 394 22.28 -24.82 -3.39
CA ASN A 394 23.30 -23.81 -3.17
C ASN A 394 23.44 -23.43 -1.69
N PHE A 395 22.32 -23.31 -0.98
CA PHE A 395 22.29 -23.07 0.45
C PHE A 395 22.98 -24.20 1.24
N THR A 396 22.77 -25.45 0.83
CA THR A 396 23.36 -26.61 1.50
C THR A 396 24.85 -26.78 1.19
N GLU A 397 25.25 -26.62 -0.08
CA GLU A 397 26.62 -26.82 -0.54
C GLU A 397 27.54 -25.65 -0.18
N ASN A 398 27.03 -24.41 -0.20
CA ASN A 398 27.77 -23.18 0.10
C ASN A 398 27.27 -22.52 1.38
N PHE A 399 26.89 -23.33 2.38
CA PHE A 399 26.30 -22.86 3.64
C PHE A 399 27.11 -21.75 4.31
N ASP A 400 28.43 -21.91 4.39
CA ASP A 400 29.31 -20.97 5.08
C ASP A 400 29.33 -19.58 4.40
N GLU A 401 29.07 -19.51 3.10
CA GLU A 401 28.98 -18.27 2.32
C GLU A 401 27.56 -17.70 2.30
N VAL A 402 26.54 -18.54 2.12
CA VAL A 402 25.14 -18.13 1.92
C VAL A 402 24.42 -17.84 3.24
N ALA A 403 24.64 -18.65 4.28
CA ALA A 403 23.90 -18.56 5.53
C ALA A 403 24.04 -17.21 6.26
N PRO A 404 25.22 -16.55 6.27
CA PRO A 404 25.34 -15.20 6.82
C PRO A 404 24.46 -14.17 6.13
N TYR A 405 24.18 -14.32 4.84
CA TYR A 405 23.23 -13.45 4.15
C TYR A 405 21.80 -13.76 4.58
N THR A 406 21.39 -15.03 4.71
CA THR A 406 20.01 -15.43 5.05
C THR A 406 19.49 -14.82 6.37
N LEU A 407 20.37 -14.62 7.34
CA LEU A 407 20.03 -13.99 8.64
C LEU A 407 20.57 -12.55 8.76
N ASP A 408 21.09 -12.01 7.66
CA ASP A 408 21.61 -10.64 7.54
C ASP A 408 22.71 -10.32 8.57
N TYR A 409 23.68 -11.22 8.68
CA TYR A 409 24.92 -11.06 9.43
C TYR A 409 26.12 -10.71 8.54
N SER A 410 25.94 -10.65 7.22
CA SER A 410 27.03 -10.47 6.25
C SER A 410 27.87 -9.20 6.42
N GLU A 411 27.31 -8.15 7.04
CA GLU A 411 27.99 -6.87 7.31
C GLU A 411 28.62 -6.79 8.71
N GLU A 412 28.51 -7.85 9.53
CA GLU A 412 29.12 -7.94 10.87
C GLU A 412 30.62 -8.34 10.75
N ASN A 413 31.44 -7.37 10.35
CA ASN A 413 32.82 -7.49 9.82
C ASN A 413 33.79 -8.49 10.48
N ASP A 414 33.68 -8.80 11.77
CA ASP A 414 34.69 -9.61 12.46
C ASP A 414 34.27 -11.07 12.71
N ASN A 415 32.98 -11.45 12.61
CA ASN A 415 32.50 -12.79 13.02
C ASN A 415 31.18 -13.27 12.37
N SER A 416 30.76 -12.75 11.21
CA SER A 416 29.48 -13.08 10.54
C SER A 416 29.14 -14.58 10.49
N PHE A 417 30.12 -15.41 10.11
CA PHE A 417 29.93 -16.86 10.02
C PHE A 417 29.71 -17.49 11.40
N GLN A 418 30.48 -17.10 12.41
CA GLN A 418 30.36 -17.62 13.77
C GLN A 418 29.00 -17.25 14.39
N LEU A 419 28.55 -16.00 14.22
CA LEU A 419 27.22 -15.55 14.65
C LEU A 419 26.12 -16.39 14.03
N THR A 420 26.23 -16.63 12.72
CA THR A 420 25.28 -17.46 11.97
C THR A 420 25.28 -18.88 12.53
N GLN A 421 26.45 -19.47 12.75
CA GLN A 421 26.59 -20.81 13.30
C GLN A 421 25.92 -20.95 14.67
N TRP A 422 26.14 -20.02 15.59
CA TRP A 422 25.48 -20.06 16.92
C TRP A 422 23.96 -20.04 16.82
N VAL A 423 23.41 -19.24 15.90
CA VAL A 423 21.96 -19.15 15.71
C VAL A 423 21.42 -20.44 15.10
N TYR A 424 22.09 -21.00 14.09
CA TYR A 424 21.69 -22.30 13.53
C TYR A 424 21.78 -23.42 14.56
N GLU A 425 22.83 -23.47 15.37
CA GLU A 425 22.97 -24.46 16.44
C GLU A 425 21.83 -24.36 17.47
N TYR A 426 21.45 -23.14 17.87
CA TYR A 426 20.36 -22.91 18.82
C TYR A 426 18.99 -23.41 18.31
N TYR A 427 18.67 -23.16 17.04
CA TYR A 427 17.34 -23.46 16.48
C TYR A 427 17.23 -24.82 15.80
N MET A 428 18.27 -25.22 15.06
CA MET A 428 18.24 -26.41 14.20
C MET A 428 18.93 -27.61 14.84
N GLY A 429 19.82 -27.39 15.83
CA GLY A 429 20.65 -28.47 16.40
C GLY A 429 21.69 -29.05 15.43
N GLY A 430 22.00 -28.34 14.33
CA GLY A 430 22.95 -28.75 13.30
C GLY A 430 22.88 -27.86 12.04
N ARG A 431 23.76 -28.13 11.05
CA ARG A 431 23.88 -27.33 9.81
C ARG A 431 23.03 -27.80 8.64
N LYS A 432 22.42 -28.98 8.74
CA LYS A 432 21.59 -29.51 7.65
C LYS A 432 20.30 -28.71 7.57
N LEU A 433 20.07 -28.04 6.44
CA LEU A 433 18.79 -27.37 6.20
C LEU A 433 17.74 -28.45 5.93
N GLU A 434 16.93 -28.73 6.95
CA GLU A 434 15.71 -29.52 6.76
C GLU A 434 14.53 -28.56 6.67
N PRO A 435 13.58 -28.77 5.73
CA PRO A 435 12.38 -27.97 5.56
C PRO A 435 11.43 -28.19 6.75
N THR A 436 11.79 -27.59 7.87
CA THR A 436 11.20 -27.85 9.18
C THR A 436 10.65 -26.56 9.76
N ASN A 437 9.71 -26.72 10.69
CA ASN A 437 9.23 -25.61 11.53
C ASN A 437 10.38 -24.87 12.23
N ASN A 438 11.56 -25.49 12.41
CA ASN A 438 12.71 -24.88 13.05
C ASN A 438 13.38 -23.80 12.19
N PHE A 439 13.53 -24.02 10.87
CA PHE A 439 14.10 -23.00 9.99
C PHE A 439 13.19 -21.78 9.92
N VAL A 440 11.88 -22.02 9.69
CA VAL A 440 10.87 -20.96 9.69
C VAL A 440 10.88 -20.22 11.01
N LYS A 441 10.89 -20.92 12.15
CA LYS A 441 10.96 -20.31 13.47
C LYS A 441 12.23 -19.48 13.68
N MET A 442 13.39 -19.97 13.25
CA MET A 442 14.65 -19.25 13.34
C MET A 442 14.60 -17.93 12.57
N VAL A 443 14.12 -17.96 11.32
CA VAL A 443 13.96 -16.76 10.50
C VAL A 443 12.91 -15.83 11.12
N THR A 444 11.75 -16.34 11.52
CA THR A 444 10.71 -15.56 12.21
C THR A 444 11.27 -14.84 13.43
N ASP A 445 11.92 -15.56 14.35
CA ASP A 445 12.44 -14.98 15.58
C ASP A 445 13.56 -13.98 15.30
N ARG A 446 14.50 -14.28 14.39
CA ARG A 446 15.67 -13.41 14.14
C ARG A 446 15.35 -12.19 13.27
N VAL A 447 14.55 -12.36 12.22
CA VAL A 447 14.34 -11.35 11.19
C VAL A 447 13.15 -10.44 11.52
N PHE A 448 12.18 -10.93 12.30
CA PHE A 448 10.95 -10.20 12.64
C PHE A 448 10.74 -10.10 14.15
N GLY A 449 10.73 -11.22 14.87
CA GLY A 449 10.44 -11.28 16.31
C GLY A 449 11.34 -10.39 17.16
N ALA A 450 12.66 -10.60 17.11
CA ALA A 450 13.63 -9.85 17.90
C ALA A 450 13.59 -8.32 17.65
N PRO A 451 13.50 -7.83 16.40
CA PRO A 451 13.21 -6.42 16.12
C PRO A 451 11.93 -5.89 16.79
N HIS A 452 10.83 -6.65 16.76
CA HIS A 452 9.57 -6.26 17.38
C HIS A 452 9.64 -6.29 18.91
N TRP A 453 10.32 -7.28 19.49
CA TRP A 453 10.54 -7.36 20.94
C TRP A 453 11.34 -6.17 21.45
N THR A 454 12.41 -5.83 20.74
CA THR A 454 13.24 -4.66 21.02
C THR A 454 12.44 -3.37 20.89
N SER A 455 11.66 -3.23 19.80
CA SER A 455 10.78 -2.07 19.59
C SER A 455 9.84 -1.85 20.76
N ALA A 456 9.17 -2.91 21.20
CA ALA A 456 8.18 -2.83 22.25
C ALA A 456 8.79 -2.46 23.60
N ILE A 457 9.89 -3.11 24.00
CA ILE A 457 10.54 -2.87 25.30
C ILE A 457 11.12 -1.46 25.36
N LEU A 458 11.86 -1.03 24.33
CA LEU A 458 12.46 0.30 24.30
C LEU A 458 11.40 1.38 24.33
N HIS A 459 10.35 1.24 23.52
CA HIS A 459 9.26 2.22 23.48
C HIS A 459 8.49 2.27 24.82
N ALA A 460 8.17 1.11 25.42
CA ALA A 460 7.51 1.06 26.72
C ALA A 460 8.36 1.63 27.87
N SER A 461 9.70 1.61 27.76
CA SER A 461 10.61 2.21 28.75
C SER A 461 10.63 3.74 28.72
N VAL A 462 10.15 4.37 27.64
CA VAL A 462 10.07 5.83 27.51
C VAL A 462 8.97 6.39 28.39
N SER A 463 7.81 5.73 28.40
CA SER A 463 6.58 6.18 29.06
C SER A 463 6.63 6.15 30.59
N THR A 464 7.66 5.56 31.21
CA THR A 464 7.66 5.24 32.65
C THR A 464 8.61 6.08 33.50
N LYS A 465 9.62 6.76 32.92
CA LYS A 465 10.76 7.28 33.72
C LYS A 465 10.96 8.79 33.75
N GLU A 466 10.60 9.55 32.71
CA GLU A 466 11.09 10.95 32.59
C GLU A 466 10.01 12.03 32.41
N GLN A 467 8.76 11.70 32.06
CA GLN A 467 7.72 12.68 31.77
C GLN A 467 6.37 12.23 32.38
N LYS A 468 6.05 12.74 33.58
CA LYS A 468 4.85 12.35 34.35
C LYS A 468 3.50 12.61 33.65
N ASP A 469 3.51 13.39 32.56
CA ASP A 469 2.31 13.82 31.84
C ASP A 469 2.11 13.14 30.46
N ILE A 470 3.02 12.24 30.04
CA ILE A 470 2.95 11.58 28.72
C ILE A 470 2.84 10.06 28.89
N GLN A 471 1.64 9.53 28.62
CA GLN A 471 1.36 8.09 28.68
C GLN A 471 1.26 7.49 27.28
N ALA A 472 2.40 7.43 26.56
CA ALA A 472 2.50 6.67 25.31
C ALA A 472 2.33 5.17 25.60
N ARG A 473 1.34 4.52 25.00
CA ARG A 473 1.06 3.09 25.24
C ARG A 473 1.67 2.23 24.14
N THR A 474 2.13 1.05 24.53
CA THR A 474 2.71 0.06 23.61
C THR A 474 1.89 -1.21 23.66
N TYR A 475 1.44 -1.71 22.52
CA TYR A 475 0.69 -2.97 22.41
C TYR A 475 1.43 -3.91 21.47
N CYS A 476 1.55 -5.19 21.84
CA CYS A 476 2.15 -6.19 20.97
C CYS A 476 1.11 -7.20 20.48
N TYR A 477 1.24 -7.66 19.24
CA TYR A 477 0.45 -8.76 18.71
C TYR A 477 1.30 -9.84 18.03
N LEU A 478 0.75 -11.04 17.97
CA LEU A 478 1.20 -12.12 17.11
C LEU A 478 0.03 -12.57 16.24
N PHE A 479 0.10 -12.41 14.93
CA PHE A 479 -0.97 -12.84 14.04
C PHE A 479 -0.82 -14.33 13.72
N SER A 480 -1.79 -15.13 14.15
CA SER A 480 -1.70 -16.61 14.12
C SER A 480 -2.92 -17.27 13.46
N TYR A 481 -3.72 -16.49 12.73
CA TYR A 481 -4.86 -17.02 12.01
C TYR A 481 -4.50 -17.42 10.58
N ARG A 482 -4.48 -18.73 10.30
CA ARG A 482 -4.42 -19.28 8.94
C ARG A 482 -5.82 -19.29 8.32
N GLY A 483 -6.12 -18.33 7.45
CA GLY A 483 -7.37 -18.34 6.68
C GLY A 483 -7.26 -19.00 5.31
N GLN A 484 -8.22 -18.68 4.45
CA GLN A 484 -8.36 -19.27 3.11
C GLN A 484 -7.14 -19.07 2.20
N HIS A 485 -6.54 -17.88 2.22
CA HIS A 485 -5.44 -17.50 1.33
C HIS A 485 -4.18 -17.24 2.13
N SER A 486 -3.01 -17.49 1.53
CA SER A 486 -1.71 -17.07 2.03
C SER A 486 -0.86 -16.52 0.89
N VAL A 487 0.09 -15.65 1.22
CA VAL A 487 1.16 -15.22 0.31
C VAL A 487 1.95 -16.43 -0.19
N LEU A 488 2.08 -17.48 0.61
CA LEU A 488 2.75 -18.72 0.23
C LEU A 488 2.11 -19.41 -1.00
N ASP A 489 0.81 -19.17 -1.24
CA ASP A 489 0.09 -19.75 -2.37
C ASP A 489 0.65 -19.27 -3.73
N ASN A 490 1.46 -18.20 -3.74
CA ASN A 490 2.08 -17.65 -4.95
C ASN A 490 3.36 -18.39 -5.38
N TYR A 491 3.98 -19.19 -4.51
CA TYR A 491 5.29 -19.79 -4.78
C TYR A 491 5.23 -21.21 -5.38
N ASN A 492 4.04 -21.83 -5.49
CA ASN A 492 3.82 -23.19 -6.02
C ASN A 492 4.79 -24.25 -5.46
N VAL A 493 5.09 -24.17 -4.17
CA VAL A 493 5.98 -25.08 -3.44
C VAL A 493 5.24 -25.71 -2.25
N SER A 494 5.76 -26.84 -1.76
CA SER A 494 5.23 -27.46 -0.54
C SER A 494 5.67 -26.65 0.68
N VAL A 495 4.68 -26.14 1.42
CA VAL A 495 4.85 -25.39 2.66
C VAL A 495 4.01 -26.01 3.78
N GLY A 496 4.29 -25.66 5.03
CA GLY A 496 3.47 -26.09 6.16
C GLY A 496 2.03 -25.61 6.04
N ALA A 497 1.07 -26.53 6.11
CA ALA A 497 -0.35 -26.22 5.89
C ALA A 497 -0.92 -25.19 6.90
N SER A 498 -0.35 -25.12 8.10
CA SER A 498 -0.77 -24.22 9.17
C SER A 498 0.05 -22.93 9.27
N TRP A 499 1.07 -22.73 8.43
CA TRP A 499 1.96 -21.57 8.53
C TRP A 499 1.25 -20.28 8.16
N VAL A 500 1.37 -19.26 9.01
CA VAL A 500 0.88 -17.90 8.78
C VAL A 500 2.07 -17.03 8.37
N SER A 501 2.19 -16.81 7.07
CA SER A 501 3.36 -16.21 6.43
C SER A 501 3.42 -14.69 6.59
N HIS A 502 4.60 -14.12 6.30
CA HIS A 502 4.76 -12.69 6.10
C HIS A 502 3.65 -12.11 5.21
N SER A 503 3.01 -11.05 5.69
CA SER A 503 1.93 -10.31 5.02
C SER A 503 0.58 -11.04 4.90
N ASP A 504 0.39 -12.23 5.48
CA ASP A 504 -0.91 -12.92 5.43
C ASP A 504 -2.03 -12.09 6.08
N GLU A 505 -1.71 -11.20 7.03
CA GLU A 505 -2.70 -10.31 7.62
C GLU A 505 -3.27 -9.27 6.62
N MET A 506 -2.59 -9.03 5.49
CA MET A 506 -3.03 -8.08 4.46
C MET A 506 -4.32 -8.51 3.75
N PHE A 507 -4.59 -9.83 3.63
CA PHE A 507 -5.84 -10.34 3.04
C PHE A 507 -7.09 -9.87 3.79
N TYR A 508 -6.96 -9.61 5.09
CA TYR A 508 -8.03 -9.14 5.94
C TYR A 508 -8.15 -7.62 5.93
N MET A 509 -7.05 -6.91 5.78
CA MET A 509 -7.04 -5.45 5.80
C MET A 509 -7.49 -4.82 4.48
N PHE A 510 -7.06 -5.40 3.36
CA PHE A 510 -7.22 -4.81 2.02
C PHE A 510 -7.86 -5.80 1.02
N PRO A 511 -8.97 -6.49 1.35
CA PRO A 511 -9.58 -7.47 0.46
C PRO A 511 -10.06 -6.82 -0.83
N GLY A 512 -9.99 -7.54 -1.94
CA GLY A 512 -10.53 -7.09 -3.23
C GLY A 512 -9.52 -6.36 -4.12
N ALA A 513 -8.26 -6.26 -3.71
CA ALA A 513 -7.17 -5.89 -4.60
C ALA A 513 -6.74 -7.09 -5.47
N PRO A 514 -6.15 -6.88 -6.66
CA PRO A 514 -5.65 -7.98 -7.50
C PRO A 514 -4.70 -8.93 -6.77
N ASP A 515 -3.89 -8.40 -5.86
CA ASP A 515 -2.89 -9.15 -5.09
C ASP A 515 -3.46 -9.72 -3.77
N TRP A 516 -4.58 -9.18 -3.27
CA TRP A 516 -5.25 -9.62 -2.04
C TRP A 516 -6.63 -10.18 -2.37
N LYS A 517 -6.65 -11.48 -2.69
CA LYS A 517 -7.83 -12.22 -3.12
C LYS A 517 -9.02 -11.99 -2.17
N THR A 518 -10.20 -11.88 -2.76
CA THR A 518 -11.45 -11.74 -2.01
C THR A 518 -11.67 -12.92 -1.07
N LEU A 519 -11.97 -12.62 0.19
CA LEU A 519 -12.31 -13.60 1.21
C LEU A 519 -13.71 -14.18 0.95
N THR A 520 -13.90 -15.49 1.14
CA THR A 520 -15.22 -16.14 0.95
C THR A 520 -15.74 -16.88 2.17
N TYR A 521 -14.93 -17.12 3.21
CA TYR A 521 -15.32 -17.92 4.36
C TYR A 521 -15.79 -17.06 5.56
N PRO A 522 -16.82 -17.49 6.30
CA PRO A 522 -17.32 -16.77 7.48
C PRO A 522 -16.26 -16.50 8.56
N ALA A 523 -15.34 -17.44 8.80
CA ALA A 523 -14.27 -17.27 9.78
C ALA A 523 -13.28 -16.16 9.37
N ASP A 524 -12.99 -16.03 8.06
CA ASP A 524 -12.14 -14.95 7.55
C ASP A 524 -12.82 -13.58 7.69
N PHE A 525 -14.15 -13.52 7.51
CA PHE A 525 -14.91 -12.30 7.78
C PHE A 525 -14.87 -11.90 9.25
N ALA A 526 -14.96 -12.88 10.17
CA ALA A 526 -14.83 -12.62 11.60
C ALA A 526 -13.44 -12.09 11.95
N MET A 527 -12.38 -12.72 11.44
CA MET A 527 -11.01 -12.25 11.65
C MET A 527 -10.81 -10.83 11.09
N ARG A 528 -11.26 -10.57 9.85
CA ARG A 528 -11.24 -9.22 9.26
C ARG A 528 -11.92 -8.21 10.15
N ASP A 529 -13.13 -8.49 10.58
CA ASP A 529 -13.94 -7.53 11.33
C ASP A 529 -13.29 -7.21 12.68
N VAL A 530 -12.74 -8.20 13.38
CA VAL A 530 -11.94 -8.00 14.62
C VAL A 530 -10.69 -7.17 14.33
N PHE A 531 -9.92 -7.52 13.30
CA PHE A 531 -8.65 -6.88 12.98
C PHE A 531 -8.85 -5.40 12.60
N ILE A 532 -9.79 -5.11 11.71
CA ILE A 532 -10.15 -3.74 11.33
C ILE A 532 -10.64 -2.95 12.55
N LYS A 533 -11.45 -3.55 13.42
CA LYS A 533 -11.96 -2.86 14.60
C LYS A 533 -10.85 -2.47 15.57
N LEU A 534 -9.88 -3.35 15.80
CA LEU A 534 -8.73 -3.06 16.67
C LEU A 534 -7.88 -1.91 16.13
N TRP A 535 -7.56 -1.91 14.83
CA TRP A 535 -6.76 -0.86 14.20
C TRP A 535 -7.49 0.49 14.22
N THR A 536 -8.78 0.50 13.93
CA THR A 536 -9.58 1.74 13.89
C THR A 536 -9.86 2.30 15.29
N ASN A 537 -10.09 1.44 16.30
CA ASN A 537 -10.17 1.85 17.70
C ASN A 537 -8.85 2.48 18.19
N PHE A 538 -7.72 1.86 17.84
CA PHE A 538 -6.40 2.41 18.15
C PHE A 538 -6.17 3.75 17.45
N ALA A 539 -6.56 3.91 16.18
CA ALA A 539 -6.49 5.20 15.52
C ALA A 539 -7.38 6.27 16.17
N ALA A 540 -8.56 5.88 16.67
CA ALA A 540 -9.49 6.79 17.32
C ALA A 540 -9.05 7.23 18.73
N THR A 541 -8.49 6.31 19.52
CA THR A 541 -8.33 6.48 20.98
C THR A 541 -6.93 6.16 21.51
N GLY A 542 -6.10 5.52 20.69
CA GLY A 542 -4.83 4.90 21.10
C GLY A 542 -4.99 3.65 21.95
N ASN A 543 -6.22 3.22 22.26
CA ASN A 543 -6.52 1.92 22.86
C ASN A 543 -7.18 1.02 21.79
N PRO A 544 -6.63 -0.17 21.48
CA PRO A 544 -7.30 -1.10 20.56
C PRO A 544 -8.64 -1.64 21.11
N THR A 545 -8.79 -1.71 22.43
CA THR A 545 -10.01 -2.16 23.14
C THR A 545 -10.44 -1.09 24.15
N PRO A 546 -10.98 0.07 23.70
CA PRO A 546 -11.33 1.19 24.57
C PRO A 546 -12.57 0.91 25.44
N ASP A 547 -13.36 -0.09 25.08
CA ASP A 547 -14.61 -0.50 25.73
C ASP A 547 -14.79 -2.03 25.61
N PRO A 548 -15.73 -2.65 26.36
CA PRO A 548 -15.85 -4.12 26.41
C PRO A 548 -16.58 -4.74 25.20
N SER A 549 -16.89 -3.98 24.13
CA SER A 549 -17.68 -4.47 22.99
C SER A 549 -17.07 -5.65 22.25
N LEU A 550 -15.74 -5.81 22.28
CA LEU A 550 -15.03 -6.92 21.66
C LEU A 550 -14.97 -8.19 22.55
N GLY A 551 -15.44 -8.12 23.79
CA GLY A 551 -15.46 -9.26 24.72
C GLY A 551 -14.11 -9.67 25.31
N PHE A 552 -13.05 -8.91 25.03
CA PHE A 552 -11.71 -9.07 25.63
C PHE A 552 -11.03 -7.70 25.79
N THR A 553 -9.98 -7.65 26.59
CA THR A 553 -9.12 -6.46 26.75
C THR A 553 -7.74 -6.77 26.19
N TRP A 554 -7.23 -5.92 25.31
CA TRP A 554 -5.84 -5.95 24.87
C TRP A 554 -5.01 -5.11 25.84
N GLU A 555 -4.21 -5.77 26.65
CA GLU A 555 -3.38 -5.10 27.64
C GLU A 555 -2.09 -4.56 27.02
N ALA A 556 -1.67 -3.37 27.46
CA ALA A 556 -0.42 -2.77 27.03
C ALA A 556 0.80 -3.52 27.61
N THR A 557 1.86 -3.60 26.82
CA THR A 557 3.19 -4.04 27.25
C THR A 557 3.85 -2.98 28.12
N SER A 558 4.66 -3.43 29.08
CA SER A 558 5.55 -2.58 29.90
C SER A 558 7.01 -3.01 29.75
N GLU A 559 7.94 -2.21 30.28
CA GLU A 559 9.37 -2.57 30.34
C GLU A 559 9.60 -3.87 31.14
N ALA A 560 8.78 -4.12 32.17
CA ALA A 560 8.92 -5.28 33.06
C ALA A 560 8.24 -6.55 32.51
N GLU A 561 7.20 -6.37 31.71
CA GLU A 561 6.34 -7.46 31.25
C GLU A 561 5.88 -7.19 29.82
N GLN A 562 6.40 -7.99 28.90
CA GLN A 562 5.96 -7.97 27.50
C GLN A 562 4.76 -8.89 27.32
N ARG A 563 3.67 -8.35 26.80
CA ARG A 563 2.40 -9.05 26.60
C ARG A 563 2.01 -9.00 25.14
N PHE A 564 1.59 -10.13 24.58
CA PHE A 564 1.18 -10.24 23.19
C PHE A 564 -0.30 -10.62 23.12
N LEU A 565 -1.04 -9.94 22.26
CA LEU A 565 -2.34 -10.45 21.83
C LEU A 565 -2.12 -11.40 20.64
N VAL A 566 -2.42 -12.68 20.84
CA VAL A 566 -2.47 -13.65 19.74
C VAL A 566 -3.77 -13.40 18.98
N LEU A 567 -3.65 -12.95 17.74
CA LEU A 567 -4.78 -12.61 16.89
C LEU A 567 -5.28 -13.86 16.18
N LEU A 568 -6.44 -14.28 16.65
CA LEU A 568 -7.35 -15.30 16.13
C LEU A 568 -8.75 -14.69 16.08
N PRO A 569 -9.76 -15.33 15.46
CA PRO A 569 -11.14 -14.84 15.51
C PRO A 569 -11.65 -14.61 16.95
N SER A 570 -11.13 -15.40 17.91
CA SER A 570 -11.23 -15.15 19.35
C SER A 570 -9.83 -14.88 19.89
N PRO A 571 -9.41 -13.60 20.03
CA PRO A 571 -8.07 -13.25 20.46
C PRO A 571 -7.76 -13.71 21.89
N VAL A 572 -6.49 -14.03 22.15
CA VAL A 572 -6.02 -14.51 23.46
C VAL A 572 -4.77 -13.72 23.86
N MET A 573 -4.72 -13.24 25.11
CA MET A 573 -3.51 -12.66 25.67
C MET A 573 -2.52 -13.77 26.02
N MET A 574 -1.27 -13.61 25.59
CA MET A 574 -0.16 -14.52 25.85
C MET A 574 0.92 -13.81 26.67
N GLU A 575 1.46 -14.52 27.65
CA GLU A 575 2.56 -14.06 28.50
C GLU A 575 3.92 -14.20 27.80
N ASP A 576 4.88 -13.40 28.27
CA ASP A 576 6.25 -13.28 27.73
C ASP A 576 7.04 -14.59 27.65
N ASP A 577 6.77 -15.53 28.56
CA ASP A 577 7.59 -16.73 28.76
C ASP A 577 7.72 -17.62 27.51
N SER A 578 6.77 -17.52 26.57
CA SER A 578 6.78 -18.27 25.30
C SER A 578 7.88 -17.85 24.34
N VAL A 579 8.29 -16.57 24.34
CA VAL A 579 9.31 -16.01 23.43
C VAL A 579 10.58 -15.56 24.17
N ARG A 580 10.52 -15.46 25.49
CA ARG A 580 11.60 -14.97 26.36
C ARG A 580 12.95 -15.66 26.12
N LYS A 581 12.98 -16.99 25.95
CA LYS A 581 14.23 -17.74 25.74
C LYS A 581 14.93 -17.33 24.44
N ALA A 582 14.17 -17.22 23.35
CA ALA A 582 14.66 -16.80 22.05
C ALA A 582 15.14 -15.34 22.11
N ARG A 583 14.36 -14.46 22.75
CA ARG A 583 14.75 -13.06 22.96
C ARG A 583 16.08 -12.94 23.69
N VAL A 584 16.21 -13.57 24.86
CA VAL A 584 17.43 -13.52 25.68
C VAL A 584 18.64 -14.03 24.90
N PHE A 585 18.49 -15.13 24.15
CA PHE A 585 19.55 -15.66 23.30
C PHE A 585 19.96 -14.65 22.22
N LEU A 586 19.01 -14.18 21.41
CA LEU A 586 19.29 -13.28 20.28
C LEU A 586 19.84 -11.92 20.73
N THR A 587 19.38 -11.36 21.85
CA THR A 587 19.90 -10.10 22.39
C THR A 587 21.25 -10.27 23.09
N SER A 588 21.68 -11.51 23.40
CA SER A 588 23.01 -11.78 23.97
C SER A 588 24.12 -11.88 22.92
N LEU A 589 23.76 -12.00 21.65
CA LEU A 589 24.74 -12.13 20.56
C LEU A 589 25.55 -10.82 20.42
N PRO A 590 26.86 -10.89 20.15
CA PRO A 590 27.73 -9.71 20.01
C PRO A 590 27.57 -9.06 18.63
N THR A 591 26.34 -8.70 18.27
CA THR A 591 26.04 -7.94 17.05
C THR A 591 26.25 -6.46 17.30
N ARG A 592 26.62 -5.71 16.27
CA ARG A 592 26.72 -4.24 16.36
C ARG A 592 25.47 -3.62 16.99
N ARG A 593 24.29 -4.05 16.55
CA ARG A 593 23.00 -3.56 17.05
C ARG A 593 22.86 -3.80 18.56
N ASN A 594 23.12 -5.02 19.02
CA ASN A 594 23.02 -5.35 20.44
C ASN A 594 24.03 -4.56 21.29
N CYS A 595 25.18 -4.16 20.73
CA CYS A 595 26.12 -3.28 21.42
C CYS A 595 25.66 -1.81 21.52
N LEU A 596 24.79 -1.35 20.61
CA LEU A 596 24.24 0.01 20.64
C LEU A 596 23.05 0.15 21.59
N LEU A 597 22.32 -0.95 21.82
CA LEU A 597 21.23 -1.07 22.78
C LEU A 597 21.78 -1.16 24.21
#